data_AF-A0A1M3QQJ7-F1
#
_entry.id   AF-A0A1M3QQJ7-F1
#
_cell.length_a   1.000
_cell.length_b   1.000
_cell.length_c   1.000
_cell.angle_alpha   90.00
_cell.angle_beta   90.00
_cell.angle_gamma   90.00
#
_symmetry.space_group_name_H-M   'P 1'
#
loop_
_entity.id
_entity.type
_entity.pdbx_description
1 polymer ?
#
loop_
_entity_poly.entity_id
_entity_poly.type
_entity_poly.pdbx_seq_one_letter_code
_entity_poly.pdbx_strand_id
1 'polypeptide(L)'
;MKFFVERVCISMLIVFFLPVLFVSCKKEKKQVDDAPLVITPLVRPSGISTGVAVTKIIGTSGGTIRSADGSLLIVIPAGALDINTTITVEPITNTNIAGIGSAFRLTPHGKIFSKPVTIIWAWAAHADSIGLLQTLGLAYQMDDGVWKFTGADSFDANNKTVSFSTTHFSDWSLMNRISLTPYKASIDVGDKQTINALVFTEVDMDDLLVPLVNHPDGPYNDSGYPVGTPAPLPYRFIKSWKLTGAGSIAEISKHAVKYQSPASVNGTTSATVTLQLNTPIPGTFLLVSNITIMGDGWIELSIDGGSPIRFPASPVVKMGTQYILSNPEDEGGGHFLLTWNGGLGSHAFDLDAGGTRFHFLTGINEGYNSMYIPGANMPPQASEGNVNIIKLSAGKAEGAFNISNVGVGDKFKPEATAQGKFSARLFIP
;
A
#
# COMPACT_ATOMS: atom_id res chain seq x y z
N MET A 1 -81.21 2.79 20.56
CA MET A 1 -82.50 2.09 20.33
C MET A 1 -82.16 0.80 19.60
N LYS A 2 -82.45 -0.35 20.23
CA LYS A 2 -82.23 -1.72 19.71
C LYS A 2 -83.17 -2.01 18.52
N PHE A 3 -82.97 -3.20 17.92
CA PHE A 3 -83.88 -3.97 17.04
C PHE A 3 -83.62 -3.80 15.53
N PHE A 4 -83.59 -4.84 14.70
CA PHE A 4 -83.63 -6.29 14.90
C PHE A 4 -83.23 -6.94 13.56
N VAL A 5 -82.81 -8.19 13.65
CA VAL A 5 -82.45 -9.08 12.54
C VAL A 5 -83.74 -9.64 11.91
N GLU A 6 -83.80 -9.84 10.59
CA GLU A 6 -84.56 -10.97 10.06
C GLU A 6 -83.95 -11.55 8.79
N ARG A 7 -83.97 -12.88 8.75
CA ARG A 7 -83.36 -13.78 7.77
C ARG A 7 -84.33 -14.03 6.61
N VAL A 8 -83.83 -14.18 5.39
CA VAL A 8 -84.47 -15.03 4.37
C VAL A 8 -83.43 -15.93 3.73
N CYS A 9 -83.84 -17.19 3.57
CA CYS A 9 -83.08 -18.37 3.22
C CYS A 9 -83.01 -18.64 1.70
N ILE A 10 -81.86 -19.16 1.27
CA ILE A 10 -81.63 -20.34 0.41
C ILE A 10 -82.07 -20.28 -1.08
N SER A 11 -81.08 -20.38 -1.98
CA SER A 11 -80.88 -21.46 -2.99
C SER A 11 -80.18 -20.89 -4.24
N MET A 12 -78.85 -20.98 -4.36
CA MET A 12 -78.12 -22.05 -5.07
C MET A 12 -78.25 -21.99 -6.61
N LEU A 13 -77.35 -21.26 -7.27
CA LEU A 13 -76.71 -21.75 -8.50
C LEU A 13 -75.32 -21.12 -8.69
N ILE A 14 -74.39 -21.99 -9.04
CA ILE A 14 -72.95 -21.86 -9.12
C ILE A 14 -72.53 -21.18 -10.42
N VAL A 15 -71.73 -20.10 -10.35
CA VAL A 15 -70.71 -19.79 -11.36
C VAL A 15 -69.47 -19.25 -10.65
N PHE A 16 -68.46 -20.12 -10.60
CA PHE A 16 -67.12 -19.88 -10.07
C PHE A 16 -66.35 -19.03 -11.08
N PHE A 17 -66.06 -17.77 -10.78
CA PHE A 17 -65.09 -16.96 -11.54
C PHE A 17 -64.06 -16.38 -10.56
N LEU A 18 -62.98 -17.13 -10.39
CA LEU A 18 -61.82 -16.80 -9.58
C LEU A 18 -60.85 -15.97 -10.44
N PRO A 19 -60.63 -14.67 -10.18
CA PRO A 19 -59.53 -13.97 -10.84
C PRO A 19 -58.23 -14.37 -10.14
N VAL A 20 -57.49 -15.27 -10.78
CA VAL A 20 -56.09 -15.57 -10.46
C VAL A 20 -55.29 -14.28 -10.66
N LEU A 21 -55.00 -13.58 -9.56
CA LEU A 21 -54.02 -12.51 -9.55
C LEU A 21 -52.65 -13.15 -9.78
N PHE A 22 -52.20 -13.12 -11.04
CA PHE A 22 -50.83 -13.39 -11.41
C PHE A 22 -49.92 -12.40 -10.69
N VAL A 23 -49.34 -12.83 -9.57
CA VAL A 23 -48.14 -12.24 -9.01
C VAL A 23 -47.02 -12.52 -10.02
N SER A 24 -46.90 -11.62 -11.00
CA SER A 24 -45.75 -11.60 -11.90
C SER A 24 -44.54 -11.19 -11.07
N CYS A 25 -43.73 -12.16 -10.67
CA CYS A 25 -42.34 -11.96 -10.32
C CYS A 25 -41.69 -11.12 -11.42
N LYS A 26 -41.49 -9.82 -11.17
CA LYS A 26 -40.50 -9.06 -11.92
C LYS A 26 -39.17 -9.72 -11.60
N LYS A 27 -38.67 -10.56 -12.51
CA LYS A 27 -37.24 -10.87 -12.57
C LYS A 27 -36.55 -9.51 -12.57
N GLU A 28 -35.84 -9.20 -11.49
CA GLU A 28 -34.83 -8.16 -11.54
C GLU A 28 -33.96 -8.48 -12.76
N LYS A 29 -33.96 -7.57 -13.73
CA LYS A 29 -32.99 -7.63 -14.81
C LYS A 29 -31.64 -7.59 -14.11
N LYS A 30 -30.87 -8.68 -14.15
CA LYS A 30 -29.44 -8.62 -13.88
C LYS A 30 -28.92 -7.47 -14.72
N GLN A 31 -28.46 -6.40 -14.08
CA GLN A 31 -27.70 -5.37 -14.75
C GLN A 31 -26.37 -6.04 -15.11
N VAL A 32 -26.38 -6.68 -16.27
CA VAL A 32 -25.21 -7.26 -16.91
C VAL A 32 -24.55 -6.07 -17.60
N ASP A 33 -23.61 -5.42 -16.91
CA ASP A 33 -22.80 -4.35 -17.48
C ASP A 33 -21.72 -4.99 -18.39
N ASP A 34 -22.17 -5.50 -19.55
CA ASP A 34 -21.36 -6.17 -20.57
C ASP A 34 -20.62 -5.18 -21.49
N ALA A 35 -20.38 -3.94 -21.02
CA ALA A 35 -19.50 -3.04 -21.76
C ALA A 35 -18.07 -3.64 -21.77
N PRO A 36 -17.40 -3.72 -22.92
CA PRO A 36 -16.02 -4.20 -22.98
C PRO A 36 -15.14 -3.31 -22.09
N LEU A 37 -14.29 -3.94 -21.28
CA LEU A 37 -13.31 -3.24 -20.46
C LEU A 37 -12.29 -2.57 -21.39
N VAL A 38 -12.30 -1.25 -21.47
CA VAL A 38 -11.29 -0.48 -22.21
C VAL A 38 -10.32 0.14 -21.22
N ILE A 39 -9.04 -0.18 -21.37
CA ILE A 39 -7.96 0.46 -20.61
C ILE A 39 -7.21 1.42 -21.53
N THR A 40 -7.22 2.71 -21.17
CA THR A 40 -6.46 3.73 -21.91
C THR A 40 -4.99 3.68 -21.48
N PRO A 41 -4.03 3.38 -22.38
CA PRO A 41 -2.60 3.36 -22.04
C PRO A 41 -2.14 4.66 -21.38
N LEU A 42 -1.33 4.54 -20.34
CA LEU A 42 -0.91 5.68 -19.53
C LEU A 42 0.59 5.93 -19.66
N VAL A 43 0.94 7.04 -20.30
CA VAL A 43 2.33 7.50 -20.41
C VAL A 43 2.83 7.93 -19.04
N ARG A 44 4.01 7.43 -18.64
CA ARG A 44 4.67 7.74 -17.37
C ARG A 44 6.10 8.23 -17.62
N PRO A 45 6.65 9.11 -16.76
CA PRO A 45 8.07 9.45 -16.85
C PRO A 45 8.94 8.22 -16.57
N SER A 46 10.18 8.23 -17.04
CA SER A 46 11.17 7.25 -16.63
C SER A 46 11.52 7.41 -15.15
N GLY A 47 11.92 6.31 -14.50
CA GLY A 47 12.35 6.36 -13.11
C GLY A 47 13.67 7.12 -12.94
N ILE A 48 13.85 7.72 -11.77
CA ILE A 48 15.08 8.40 -11.35
C ILE A 48 15.86 7.46 -10.42
N SER A 49 17.19 7.48 -10.50
CA SER A 49 18.06 6.66 -9.64
C SER A 49 17.74 6.85 -8.15
N THR A 50 17.63 5.74 -7.42
CA THR A 50 17.35 5.72 -5.97
C THR A 50 18.43 5.02 -5.16
N GLY A 51 19.51 4.57 -5.79
CA GLY A 51 20.53 3.79 -5.09
C GLY A 51 21.72 3.42 -5.97
N VAL A 52 22.56 2.54 -5.44
CA VAL A 52 23.81 2.16 -6.09
C VAL A 52 23.56 1.22 -7.27
N ALA A 53 24.09 1.59 -8.44
CA ALA A 53 24.11 0.73 -9.61
C ALA A 53 25.18 -0.36 -9.49
N VAL A 54 24.83 -1.59 -9.90
CA VAL A 54 25.78 -2.72 -9.99
C VAL A 54 26.10 -2.95 -11.47
N THR A 55 27.39 -3.02 -11.80
CA THR A 55 27.87 -3.16 -13.18
C THR A 55 28.78 -4.37 -13.32
N LYS A 56 28.65 -5.12 -14.43
CA LYS A 56 29.50 -6.28 -14.74
C LYS A 56 29.70 -6.43 -16.25
N ILE A 57 30.91 -6.79 -16.66
CA ILE A 57 31.20 -7.17 -18.06
C ILE A 57 30.82 -8.65 -18.24
N ILE A 58 29.92 -8.94 -19.18
CA ILE A 58 29.48 -10.30 -19.52
C ILE A 58 29.75 -10.54 -21.01
N GLY A 59 30.38 -11.68 -21.33
CA GLY A 59 30.74 -12.06 -22.70
C GLY A 59 29.88 -13.20 -23.25
N THR A 60 30.36 -13.82 -24.32
CA THR A 60 29.68 -14.90 -25.05
C THR A 60 29.39 -16.14 -24.18
N SER A 61 30.19 -16.39 -23.14
CA SER A 61 29.98 -17.48 -22.18
C SER A 61 28.74 -17.28 -21.28
N GLY A 62 28.09 -16.11 -21.34
CA GLY A 62 26.99 -15.77 -20.44
C GLY A 62 27.47 -15.44 -19.03
N GLY A 63 26.52 -15.29 -18.11
CA GLY A 63 26.81 -14.96 -16.72
C GLY A 63 25.58 -14.46 -15.96
N THR A 64 25.82 -14.03 -14.73
CA THR A 64 24.78 -13.46 -13.87
C THR A 64 25.21 -12.12 -13.29
N ILE A 65 24.22 -11.27 -13.00
CA ILE A 65 24.37 -10.02 -12.26
C ILE A 65 23.17 -9.87 -11.32
N ARG A 66 23.41 -9.30 -10.14
CA ARG A 66 22.39 -9.11 -9.09
C ARG A 66 22.37 -7.65 -8.67
N SER A 67 21.19 -7.14 -8.34
CA SER A 67 21.05 -5.82 -7.71
C SER A 67 21.75 -5.76 -6.34
N ALA A 68 22.08 -4.55 -5.89
CA ALA A 68 22.78 -4.35 -4.61
C ALA A 68 21.98 -4.85 -3.40
N ASP A 69 20.65 -4.73 -3.45
CA ASP A 69 19.72 -5.21 -2.41
C ASP A 69 19.40 -6.72 -2.52
N GLY A 70 19.91 -7.39 -3.55
CA GLY A 70 19.67 -8.81 -3.80
C GLY A 70 18.28 -9.16 -4.34
N SER A 71 17.38 -8.20 -4.53
CA SER A 71 15.99 -8.44 -4.93
C SER A 71 15.84 -8.84 -6.39
N LEU A 72 16.76 -8.43 -7.26
CA LEU A 72 16.75 -8.71 -8.70
C LEU A 72 17.99 -9.50 -9.12
N LEU A 73 17.77 -10.65 -9.75
CA LEU A 73 18.82 -11.46 -10.38
C LEU A 73 18.56 -11.57 -11.88
N ILE A 74 19.61 -11.35 -12.67
CA ILE A 74 19.59 -11.53 -14.13
C ILE A 74 20.50 -12.68 -14.49
N VAL A 75 19.98 -13.60 -15.31
CA VAL A 75 20.71 -14.74 -15.88
C VAL A 75 20.81 -14.56 -17.38
N ILE A 76 22.02 -14.37 -17.88
CA ILE A 76 22.34 -14.24 -19.30
C ILE A 76 22.92 -15.59 -19.77
N PRO A 77 22.23 -16.36 -20.62
CA PRO A 77 22.74 -17.65 -21.06
C PRO A 77 23.90 -17.50 -22.05
N ALA A 78 24.71 -18.56 -22.18
CA ALA A 78 25.78 -18.61 -23.17
C ALA A 78 25.22 -18.45 -24.60
N GLY A 79 25.84 -17.56 -25.37
CA GLY A 79 25.41 -17.18 -26.73
C GLY A 79 24.24 -16.20 -26.79
N ALA A 80 23.80 -15.61 -25.67
CA ALA A 80 22.89 -14.46 -25.71
C ALA A 80 23.60 -13.18 -26.18
N LEU A 81 24.90 -13.09 -25.93
CA LEU A 81 25.79 -12.02 -26.33
C LEU A 81 26.84 -12.54 -27.32
N ASP A 82 27.22 -11.67 -28.25
CA ASP A 82 28.22 -11.87 -29.30
C ASP A 82 29.60 -11.29 -28.93
N ILE A 83 29.62 -10.27 -28.07
CA ILE A 83 30.82 -9.60 -27.56
C ILE A 83 30.71 -9.33 -26.06
N ASN A 84 31.86 -9.03 -25.44
CA ASN A 84 31.90 -8.50 -24.07
C ASN A 84 31.07 -7.22 -23.98
N THR A 85 30.02 -7.25 -23.18
CA THR A 85 29.06 -6.17 -23.01
C THR A 85 29.00 -5.78 -21.54
N THR A 86 29.07 -4.48 -21.26
CA THR A 86 28.83 -3.95 -19.90
C THR A 86 27.34 -4.00 -19.60
N ILE A 87 26.97 -4.75 -18.57
CA ILE A 87 25.61 -4.90 -18.08
C ILE A 87 25.47 -4.17 -16.76
N THR A 88 24.44 -3.34 -16.62
CA THR A 88 24.17 -2.59 -15.38
C THR A 88 22.75 -2.86 -14.87
N VAL A 89 22.63 -2.98 -13.54
CA VAL A 89 21.37 -3.03 -12.81
C VAL A 89 21.33 -1.86 -11.83
N GLU A 90 20.40 -0.94 -12.01
CA GLU A 90 20.28 0.28 -11.21
C GLU A 90 18.88 0.38 -10.60
N PRO A 91 18.73 0.53 -9.28
CA PRO A 91 17.42 0.79 -8.67
C PRO A 91 16.95 2.21 -9.01
N ILE A 92 15.68 2.32 -9.41
CA ILE A 92 15.03 3.58 -9.77
C ILE A 92 13.69 3.73 -9.07
N THR A 93 13.16 4.96 -9.04
CA THR A 93 11.79 5.23 -8.62
C THR A 93 10.82 4.45 -9.49
N ASN A 94 9.82 3.83 -8.84
CA ASN A 94 8.82 3.06 -9.57
C ASN A 94 7.73 3.98 -10.12
N THR A 95 7.72 4.16 -11.44
CA THR A 95 6.72 4.96 -12.15
C THR A 95 5.60 4.10 -12.74
N ASN A 96 5.55 2.79 -12.48
CA ASN A 96 4.40 1.96 -12.80
C ASN A 96 3.27 2.21 -11.79
N ILE A 97 2.07 2.59 -12.24
CA ILE A 97 0.91 2.84 -11.34
C ILE A 97 0.50 1.60 -10.52
N ALA A 98 0.76 0.40 -11.05
CA ALA A 98 0.45 -0.87 -10.41
C ALA A 98 1.70 -1.52 -9.80
N GLY A 99 2.82 -0.79 -9.81
CA GLY A 99 4.12 -1.27 -9.40
C GLY A 99 4.19 -1.56 -7.90
N ILE A 100 4.94 -2.61 -7.56
CA ILE A 100 5.19 -3.05 -6.18
C ILE A 100 6.67 -2.85 -5.90
N GLY A 101 6.97 -2.08 -4.84
CA GLY A 101 8.35 -1.78 -4.47
C GLY A 101 9.07 -0.90 -5.50
N SER A 102 10.40 -0.99 -5.53
CA SER A 102 11.25 -0.27 -6.49
C SER A 102 11.19 -0.87 -7.90
N ALA A 103 11.50 -0.05 -8.89
CA ALA A 103 11.78 -0.51 -10.25
C ALA A 103 13.29 -0.57 -10.47
N PHE A 104 13.73 -1.23 -11.55
CA PHE A 104 15.15 -1.29 -11.92
C PHE A 104 15.35 -0.92 -13.39
N ARG A 105 16.36 -0.09 -13.64
CA ARG A 105 16.89 0.16 -14.97
C ARG A 105 17.95 -0.88 -15.30
N LEU A 106 17.74 -1.58 -16.41
CA LEU A 106 18.64 -2.60 -16.92
C LEU A 106 19.30 -2.05 -18.19
N THR A 107 20.62 -2.08 -18.31
CA THR A 107 21.32 -1.58 -19.50
C THR A 107 22.28 -2.61 -20.08
N PRO A 108 22.54 -2.59 -21.40
CA PRO A 108 22.19 -1.56 -22.40
C PRO A 108 20.76 -1.64 -22.94
N HIS A 109 20.13 -0.49 -23.16
CA HIS A 109 18.85 -0.39 -23.89
C HIS A 109 19.07 -0.58 -25.40
N GLY A 110 18.03 -1.00 -26.12
CA GLY A 110 18.04 -1.09 -27.59
C GLY A 110 18.87 -2.24 -28.18
N LYS A 111 19.49 -3.09 -27.34
CA LYS A 111 20.13 -4.33 -27.78
C LYS A 111 19.15 -5.50 -27.67
N ILE A 112 19.02 -6.27 -28.75
CA ILE A 112 18.29 -7.54 -28.75
C ILE A 112 19.26 -8.68 -28.46
N PHE A 113 19.00 -9.47 -27.43
CA PHE A 113 19.77 -10.67 -27.11
C PHE A 113 19.48 -11.79 -28.11
N SER A 114 20.52 -12.52 -28.53
CA SER A 114 20.37 -13.65 -29.46
C SER A 114 19.67 -14.86 -28.83
N LYS A 115 19.60 -14.90 -27.50
CA LYS A 115 18.82 -15.84 -26.69
C LYS A 115 18.17 -15.08 -25.54
N PRO A 116 16.96 -15.44 -25.11
CA PRO A 116 16.30 -14.78 -24.00
C PRO A 116 17.15 -14.80 -22.73
N VAL A 117 17.21 -13.66 -22.04
CA VAL A 117 17.77 -13.52 -20.70
C VAL A 117 16.66 -13.67 -19.67
N THR A 118 16.94 -14.29 -18.54
CA THR A 118 15.94 -14.50 -17.49
C THR A 118 16.10 -13.44 -16.40
N ILE A 119 15.03 -12.70 -16.15
CA ILE A 119 14.89 -11.81 -14.99
C ILE A 119 14.19 -12.60 -13.88
N ILE A 120 14.80 -12.67 -12.71
CA ILE A 120 14.27 -13.35 -11.53
C ILE A 120 14.13 -12.31 -10.41
N TRP A 121 12.91 -12.11 -9.95
CA TRP A 121 12.55 -11.11 -8.96
C TRP A 121 12.10 -11.76 -7.66
N ALA A 122 12.73 -11.39 -6.54
CA ALA A 122 12.30 -11.80 -5.21
C ALA A 122 11.19 -10.87 -4.71
N TRP A 123 10.10 -11.45 -4.21
CA TRP A 123 8.93 -10.69 -3.76
C TRP A 123 8.63 -10.86 -2.25
N ALA A 124 9.49 -11.56 -1.51
CA ALA A 124 9.31 -11.84 -0.09
C ALA A 124 9.10 -10.58 0.76
N ALA A 125 9.89 -9.52 0.53
CA ALA A 125 9.80 -8.24 1.24
C ALA A 125 8.51 -7.45 0.93
N HIS A 126 7.78 -7.87 -0.10
CA HIS A 126 6.53 -7.27 -0.54
C HIS A 126 5.37 -8.26 -0.51
N ALA A 127 5.51 -9.39 0.20
CA ALA A 127 4.44 -10.37 0.34
C ALA A 127 3.17 -9.72 0.91
N ASP A 128 3.36 -8.82 1.87
CA ASP A 128 2.30 -8.01 2.47
C ASP A 128 1.78 -6.92 1.54
N SER A 129 2.22 -6.80 0.29
CA SER A 129 1.73 -5.88 -0.74
C SER A 129 1.18 -6.61 -1.98
N ILE A 130 1.18 -7.94 -1.97
CA ILE A 130 0.76 -8.76 -3.11
C ILE A 130 -0.65 -9.25 -2.89
N GLY A 131 -1.57 -8.71 -3.71
CA GLY A 131 -2.99 -9.03 -3.62
C GLY A 131 -3.30 -10.47 -4.04
N LEU A 132 -2.70 -10.93 -5.14
CA LEU A 132 -2.95 -12.28 -5.69
C LEU A 132 -1.79 -12.77 -6.55
N LEU A 133 -1.17 -13.89 -6.17
CA LEU A 133 0.02 -14.44 -6.84
C LEU A 133 -0.22 -14.73 -8.33
N GLN A 134 -1.41 -15.21 -8.70
CA GLN A 134 -1.77 -15.55 -10.08
C GLN A 134 -1.86 -14.33 -11.01
N THR A 135 -1.81 -13.12 -10.45
CA THR A 135 -1.82 -11.87 -11.21
C THR A 135 -0.56 -11.04 -10.97
N LEU A 136 0.40 -11.61 -10.24
CA LEU A 136 1.71 -11.04 -10.03
C LEU A 136 2.58 -11.33 -11.26
N GLY A 137 3.32 -10.34 -11.71
CA GLY A 137 4.26 -10.51 -12.81
C GLY A 137 5.17 -9.32 -12.97
N LEU A 138 5.94 -9.35 -14.05
CA LEU A 138 6.82 -8.26 -14.42
C LEU A 138 6.13 -7.35 -15.44
N ALA A 139 6.55 -6.10 -15.43
CA ALA A 139 6.24 -5.12 -16.44
C ALA A 139 7.50 -4.37 -16.83
N TYR A 140 7.56 -3.93 -18.08
CA TYR A 140 8.65 -3.11 -18.57
C TYR A 140 8.12 -1.80 -19.16
N GLN A 141 8.90 -0.73 -19.06
CA GLN A 141 8.54 0.54 -19.68
C GLN A 141 9.00 0.57 -21.14
N MET A 142 8.08 0.87 -22.05
CA MET A 142 8.35 1.02 -23.48
C MET A 142 8.94 2.42 -23.77
N ASP A 143 9.48 2.61 -24.98
CA ASP A 143 10.12 3.86 -25.40
C ASP A 143 9.14 5.05 -25.47
N ASP A 144 7.83 4.79 -25.59
CA ASP A 144 6.76 5.79 -25.52
C ASP A 144 6.37 6.18 -24.09
N GLY A 145 7.03 5.60 -23.08
CA GLY A 145 6.79 5.83 -21.66
C GLY A 145 5.63 5.03 -21.07
N VAL A 146 4.92 4.22 -21.87
CA VAL A 146 3.85 3.34 -21.39
C VAL A 146 4.46 2.07 -20.82
N TRP A 147 3.99 1.65 -19.64
CA TRP A 147 4.36 0.36 -19.07
C TRP A 147 3.59 -0.77 -19.75
N LYS A 148 4.22 -1.91 -20.00
CA LYS A 148 3.58 -3.12 -20.53
C LYS A 148 3.73 -4.25 -19.51
N PHE A 149 2.61 -4.82 -19.09
CA PHE A 149 2.59 -5.97 -18.20
C PHE A 149 2.74 -7.27 -18.99
N THR A 150 3.77 -8.05 -18.67
CA THR A 150 4.10 -9.30 -19.38
C THR A 150 3.81 -10.56 -18.56
N GLY A 151 3.34 -10.40 -17.32
CA GLY A 151 3.04 -11.54 -16.46
C GLY A 151 4.32 -12.22 -15.98
N ALA A 152 4.28 -13.54 -15.85
CA ALA A 152 5.39 -14.34 -15.39
C ALA A 152 5.47 -15.66 -16.15
N ASP A 153 6.69 -16.08 -16.49
CA ASP A 153 6.95 -17.41 -17.06
C ASP A 153 6.93 -18.49 -15.97
N SER A 154 7.40 -18.14 -14.77
CA SER A 154 7.42 -19.06 -13.64
C SER A 154 7.25 -18.35 -12.31
N PHE A 155 6.72 -19.10 -11.34
CA PHE A 155 6.50 -18.65 -9.98
C PHE A 155 6.99 -19.71 -9.01
N ASP A 156 7.89 -19.32 -8.10
CA ASP A 156 8.37 -20.18 -7.03
C ASP A 156 7.86 -19.66 -5.69
N ALA A 157 6.81 -20.32 -5.18
CA ALA A 157 6.18 -19.94 -3.91
C ALA A 157 7.12 -20.17 -2.71
N ASN A 158 8.02 -21.15 -2.80
CA ASN A 158 8.90 -21.54 -1.70
C ASN A 158 10.05 -20.54 -1.57
N ASN A 159 10.70 -20.24 -2.70
CA ASN A 159 11.79 -19.27 -2.75
C ASN A 159 11.29 -17.81 -2.85
N LYS A 160 9.96 -17.64 -2.99
CA LYS A 160 9.29 -16.36 -3.17
C LYS A 160 9.85 -15.53 -4.31
N THR A 161 9.95 -16.16 -5.49
CA THR A 161 10.42 -15.51 -6.71
C THR A 161 9.40 -15.60 -7.84
N VAL A 162 9.50 -14.66 -8.77
CA VAL A 162 8.80 -14.65 -10.06
C VAL A 162 9.83 -14.43 -11.15
N SER A 163 9.69 -15.09 -12.29
CA SER A 163 10.63 -14.94 -13.41
C SER A 163 9.95 -14.64 -14.73
N PHE A 164 10.68 -13.94 -15.60
CA PHE A 164 10.28 -13.69 -16.98
C PHE A 164 11.51 -13.71 -17.89
N SER A 165 11.36 -14.27 -19.08
CA SER A 165 12.40 -14.33 -20.11
C SER A 165 12.16 -13.23 -21.12
N THR A 166 13.16 -12.38 -21.33
CA THR A 166 13.09 -11.25 -22.26
C THR A 166 14.27 -11.27 -23.22
N THR A 167 14.11 -10.68 -24.40
CA THR A 167 15.21 -10.47 -25.36
C THR A 167 15.74 -9.04 -25.36
N HIS A 168 15.31 -8.19 -24.43
CA HIS A 168 15.76 -6.80 -24.34
C HIS A 168 15.89 -6.33 -22.89
N PHE A 169 16.58 -5.21 -22.71
CA PHE A 169 16.64 -4.48 -21.45
C PHE A 169 16.01 -3.09 -21.57
N SER A 170 15.45 -2.64 -20.45
CA SER A 170 14.71 -1.39 -20.29
C SER A 170 14.57 -1.09 -18.78
N ASP A 171 13.62 -0.24 -18.41
CA ASP A 171 13.14 -0.16 -17.02
C ASP A 171 12.13 -1.29 -16.77
N TRP A 172 12.25 -1.97 -15.63
CA TRP A 172 11.42 -3.12 -15.22
C TRP A 172 10.85 -2.91 -13.82
N SER A 173 9.65 -3.43 -13.57
CA SER A 173 8.98 -3.40 -12.27
C SER A 173 8.20 -4.69 -12.01
N LEU A 174 8.06 -5.04 -10.74
CA LEU A 174 7.08 -6.03 -10.27
C LEU A 174 5.70 -5.35 -10.18
N MET A 175 4.61 -6.02 -10.58
CA MET A 175 3.26 -5.50 -10.40
C MET A 175 2.19 -6.58 -10.25
N ASN A 176 1.07 -6.22 -9.62
CA ASN A 176 -0.17 -7.00 -9.67
C ASN A 176 -1.12 -6.41 -10.72
N ARG A 177 -1.61 -7.23 -11.64
CA ARG A 177 -2.57 -6.82 -12.70
C ARG A 177 -3.90 -6.29 -12.16
N ILE A 178 -4.33 -6.80 -11.01
CA ILE A 178 -5.53 -6.40 -10.28
C ILE A 178 -5.19 -6.20 -8.80
N SER A 179 -5.86 -5.26 -8.14
CA SER A 179 -5.64 -5.01 -6.72
C SER A 179 -6.85 -4.40 -6.04
N LEU A 180 -6.83 -4.41 -4.70
CA LEU A 180 -7.65 -3.52 -3.90
C LEU A 180 -6.88 -2.22 -3.65
N THR A 181 -7.55 -1.09 -3.84
CA THR A 181 -6.97 0.24 -3.60
C THR A 181 -7.79 0.99 -2.52
N PRO A 182 -7.17 1.44 -1.43
CA PRO A 182 -5.75 1.26 -1.11
C PRO A 182 -5.44 -0.21 -0.76
N TYR A 183 -4.22 -0.64 -1.07
CA TYR A 183 -3.75 -1.96 -0.67
C TYR A 183 -3.58 -2.02 0.86
N LYS A 184 -3.06 -0.94 1.46
CA LYS A 184 -2.97 -0.76 2.90
C LYS A 184 -3.40 0.65 3.29
N ALA A 185 -4.03 0.79 4.44
CA ALA A 185 -4.41 2.09 4.99
C ALA A 185 -4.18 2.13 6.50
N SER A 186 -3.79 3.29 7.02
CA SER A 186 -3.77 3.57 8.45
C SER A 186 -4.77 4.67 8.74
N ILE A 187 -5.79 4.40 9.55
CA ILE A 187 -6.90 5.34 9.80
C ILE A 187 -7.19 5.49 11.31
N ASP A 188 -7.82 6.60 11.68
CA ASP A 188 -8.25 6.83 13.05
C ASP A 188 -9.54 6.05 13.37
N VAL A 189 -9.86 5.96 14.66
CA VAL A 189 -11.17 5.46 15.11
C VAL A 189 -12.30 6.36 14.62
N GLY A 190 -13.41 5.76 14.20
CA GLY A 190 -14.56 6.44 13.61
C GLY A 190 -14.41 6.87 12.15
N ASP A 191 -13.20 6.81 11.57
CA ASP A 191 -12.97 7.15 10.17
C ASP A 191 -13.52 6.10 9.18
N LYS A 192 -13.67 6.56 7.94
CA LYS A 192 -14.16 5.77 6.81
C LYS A 192 -13.09 5.70 5.74
N GLN A 193 -12.94 4.53 5.13
CA GLN A 193 -12.05 4.31 3.98
C GLN A 193 -12.83 3.64 2.85
N THR A 194 -12.79 4.19 1.66
CA THR A 194 -13.31 3.51 0.47
C THR A 194 -12.24 2.58 -0.10
N ILE A 195 -12.61 1.34 -0.40
CA ILE A 195 -11.75 0.32 -0.97
C ILE A 195 -12.34 -0.10 -2.31
N ASN A 196 -11.57 0.05 -3.37
CA ASN A 196 -11.98 -0.24 -4.74
C ASN A 196 -11.22 -1.45 -5.29
N ALA A 197 -11.90 -2.35 -5.97
CA ALA A 197 -11.30 -3.39 -6.79
C ALA A 197 -11.01 -2.81 -8.18
N LEU A 198 -9.73 -2.78 -8.55
CA LEU A 198 -9.25 -2.17 -9.79
C LEU A 198 -8.50 -3.18 -10.65
N VAL A 199 -8.50 -2.91 -11.95
CA VAL A 199 -7.73 -3.60 -12.97
C VAL A 199 -6.93 -2.57 -13.79
N PHE A 200 -5.68 -2.90 -14.11
CA PHE A 200 -4.71 -1.96 -14.69
C PHE A 200 -4.38 -2.23 -16.16
N THR A 201 -4.90 -3.32 -16.73
CA THR A 201 -4.68 -3.73 -18.12
C THR A 201 -5.98 -4.21 -18.73
N GLU A 202 -6.06 -4.31 -20.05
CA GLU A 202 -7.14 -5.07 -20.67
C GLU A 202 -7.15 -6.51 -20.15
N VAL A 203 -8.33 -7.13 -20.12
CA VAL A 203 -8.54 -8.51 -19.66
C VAL A 203 -9.50 -9.23 -20.58
N ASP A 204 -9.32 -10.54 -20.69
CA ASP A 204 -10.35 -11.41 -21.26
C ASP A 204 -11.55 -11.39 -20.32
N MET A 205 -12.73 -11.10 -20.87
CA MET A 205 -13.95 -10.94 -20.08
C MET A 205 -14.50 -12.28 -19.56
N ASP A 206 -14.10 -13.41 -20.14
CA ASP A 206 -14.55 -14.73 -19.70
C ASP A 206 -13.62 -15.31 -18.63
N ASP A 207 -12.32 -14.99 -18.67
CA ASP A 207 -11.37 -15.46 -17.67
C ASP A 207 -10.22 -14.47 -17.40
N LEU A 208 -10.22 -13.93 -16.17
CA LEU A 208 -9.23 -12.97 -15.67
C LEU A 208 -7.81 -13.55 -15.59
N LEU A 209 -7.69 -14.87 -15.57
CA LEU A 209 -6.43 -15.61 -15.35
C LEU A 209 -5.92 -16.31 -16.62
N VAL A 210 -6.50 -16.01 -17.79
CA VAL A 210 -6.01 -16.53 -19.08
C VAL A 210 -4.57 -16.07 -19.32
N PRO A 211 -3.70 -16.95 -19.85
CA PRO A 211 -2.38 -16.57 -20.29
C PRO A 211 -2.40 -15.32 -21.17
N LEU A 212 -1.46 -14.42 -20.94
CA LEU A 212 -1.34 -13.22 -21.75
C LEU A 212 -1.01 -13.60 -23.19
N VAL A 213 -1.63 -12.94 -24.16
CA VAL A 213 -1.36 -13.17 -25.58
C VAL A 213 -0.32 -12.18 -26.09
N ASN A 214 0.39 -12.58 -27.15
CA ASN A 214 1.24 -11.68 -27.93
C ASN A 214 0.37 -10.64 -28.63
N HIS A 215 0.70 -9.36 -28.44
CA HIS A 215 0.27 -8.31 -29.36
C HIS A 215 1.38 -8.10 -30.40
N PRO A 216 1.21 -8.62 -31.64
CA PRO A 216 2.26 -8.65 -32.65
C PRO A 216 2.72 -7.28 -33.13
N ASP A 217 1.97 -6.22 -32.79
CA ASP A 217 2.26 -4.84 -33.18
C ASP A 217 3.20 -4.10 -32.20
N GLY A 218 3.66 -4.76 -31.13
CA GLY A 218 4.63 -4.17 -30.19
C GLY A 218 6.09 -4.33 -30.67
N PRO A 219 7.00 -3.38 -30.34
CA PRO A 219 8.38 -3.36 -30.86
C PRO A 219 9.23 -4.59 -30.49
N TYR A 220 8.85 -5.30 -29.42
CA TYR A 220 9.59 -6.46 -28.89
C TYR A 220 8.80 -7.78 -28.97
N ASN A 221 7.57 -7.78 -29.54
CA ASN A 221 6.70 -8.96 -29.70
C ASN A 221 6.44 -9.81 -28.42
N ASP A 222 6.74 -9.28 -27.22
CA ASP A 222 6.44 -9.96 -25.95
C ASP A 222 4.92 -10.07 -25.72
N SER A 223 4.49 -11.15 -25.05
CA SER A 223 3.11 -11.26 -24.54
C SER A 223 2.83 -10.18 -23.52
N GLY A 224 1.64 -9.61 -23.55
CA GLY A 224 1.25 -8.63 -22.53
C GLY A 224 0.39 -7.49 -23.04
N TYR A 225 -0.10 -6.71 -22.09
CA TYR A 225 -1.02 -5.59 -22.33
C TYR A 225 -0.42 -4.29 -21.82
N PRO A 226 -0.72 -3.15 -22.46
CA PRO A 226 -0.37 -1.85 -21.92
C PRO A 226 -1.04 -1.64 -20.57
N VAL A 227 -0.28 -1.10 -19.64
CA VAL A 227 -0.75 -0.61 -18.35
C VAL A 227 -1.33 0.79 -18.57
N GLY A 228 -2.55 1.00 -18.10
CA GLY A 228 -3.30 2.21 -18.39
C GLY A 228 -4.05 2.76 -17.19
N THR A 229 -4.85 3.80 -17.42
CA THR A 229 -5.71 4.36 -16.37
C THR A 229 -6.54 3.24 -15.74
N PRO A 230 -6.47 3.06 -14.40
CA PRO A 230 -7.13 1.94 -13.74
C PRO A 230 -8.64 2.05 -13.91
N ALA A 231 -9.28 0.92 -14.19
CA ALA A 231 -10.72 0.81 -14.30
C ALA A 231 -11.27 -0.07 -13.17
N PRO A 232 -12.56 0.09 -12.81
CA PRO A 232 -13.22 -0.83 -11.90
C PRO A 232 -13.16 -2.27 -12.40
N LEU A 233 -12.87 -3.22 -11.51
CA LEU A 233 -12.89 -4.63 -11.84
C LEU A 233 -14.31 -5.04 -12.30
N PRO A 234 -14.48 -5.71 -13.47
CA PRO A 234 -15.79 -6.12 -13.94
C PRO A 234 -16.55 -6.98 -12.91
N TYR A 235 -17.83 -6.67 -12.70
CA TYR A 235 -18.65 -7.32 -11.66
C TYR A 235 -18.72 -8.85 -11.80
N ARG A 236 -18.55 -9.38 -13.02
CA ARG A 236 -18.55 -10.83 -13.30
C ARG A 236 -17.41 -11.57 -12.58
N PHE A 237 -16.32 -10.87 -12.28
CA PHE A 237 -15.17 -11.41 -11.55
C PHE A 237 -15.29 -11.21 -10.03
N ILE A 238 -16.37 -10.58 -9.55
CA ILE A 238 -16.57 -10.30 -8.12
C ILE A 238 -17.56 -11.30 -7.55
N LYS A 239 -17.08 -12.13 -6.60
CA LYS A 239 -17.92 -13.12 -5.92
C LYS A 239 -18.54 -12.57 -4.64
N SER A 240 -17.69 -12.10 -3.71
CA SER A 240 -18.16 -11.58 -2.42
C SER A 240 -17.09 -10.78 -1.69
N TRP A 241 -17.52 -9.77 -0.95
CA TRP A 241 -16.70 -9.04 0.01
C TRP A 241 -16.81 -9.65 1.41
N LYS A 242 -15.71 -9.66 2.15
CA LYS A 242 -15.66 -10.09 3.54
C LYS A 242 -14.76 -9.17 4.34
N LEU A 243 -15.18 -8.88 5.56
CA LEU A 243 -14.33 -8.26 6.57
C LEU A 243 -13.87 -9.32 7.58
N THR A 244 -12.60 -9.28 7.96
CA THR A 244 -12.05 -9.99 9.12
C THR A 244 -11.37 -8.97 10.02
N GLY A 245 -11.57 -9.04 11.33
CA GLY A 245 -11.05 -8.05 12.28
C GLY A 245 -12.08 -6.97 12.63
N ALA A 246 -11.61 -5.83 13.13
CA ALA A 246 -12.46 -4.80 13.71
C ALA A 246 -13.22 -3.97 12.66
N GLY A 247 -14.32 -3.33 13.07
CA GLY A 247 -15.09 -2.40 12.24
C GLY A 247 -16.22 -3.06 11.46
N SER A 248 -16.62 -2.41 10.36
CA SER A 248 -17.66 -2.92 9.46
C SER A 248 -17.40 -2.49 8.01
N ILE A 249 -17.98 -3.21 7.06
CA ILE A 249 -18.00 -2.82 5.64
C ILE A 249 -19.44 -2.65 5.17
N ALA A 250 -19.65 -1.70 4.25
CA ALA A 250 -20.89 -1.52 3.52
C ALA A 250 -20.59 -1.46 2.02
N GLU A 251 -21.29 -2.24 1.21
CA GLU A 251 -21.16 -2.18 -0.25
C GLU A 251 -21.60 -0.80 -0.77
N ILE A 252 -20.73 -0.14 -1.56
CA ILE A 252 -21.07 1.08 -2.31
C ILE A 252 -21.50 0.70 -3.72
N SER A 253 -20.75 -0.23 -4.33
CA SER A 253 -21.01 -0.83 -5.63
C SER A 253 -20.47 -2.27 -5.61
N LYS A 254 -20.62 -3.03 -6.69
CA LYS A 254 -20.01 -4.37 -6.76
C LYS A 254 -18.48 -4.32 -6.63
N HIS A 255 -17.83 -3.32 -7.19
CA HIS A 255 -16.37 -3.18 -7.16
C HIS A 255 -15.86 -2.30 -6.02
N ALA A 256 -16.72 -1.80 -5.11
CA ALA A 256 -16.29 -0.91 -4.04
C ALA A 256 -17.05 -1.12 -2.73
N VAL A 257 -16.30 -1.15 -1.63
CA VAL A 257 -16.86 -1.16 -0.26
C VAL A 257 -16.38 0.07 0.52
N LYS A 258 -17.23 0.54 1.42
CA LYS A 258 -16.87 1.51 2.45
C LYS A 258 -16.54 0.74 3.72
N TYR A 259 -15.28 0.80 4.13
CA TYR A 259 -14.87 0.38 5.46
C TYR A 259 -15.13 1.50 6.47
N GLN A 260 -15.58 1.11 7.66
CA GLN A 260 -15.81 1.98 8.82
C GLN A 260 -15.04 1.40 10.01
N SER A 261 -14.07 2.15 10.55
CA SER A 261 -13.40 1.74 11.79
C SER A 261 -14.35 1.82 12.99
N PRO A 262 -14.12 1.04 14.06
CA PRO A 262 -14.86 1.18 15.31
C PRO A 262 -14.78 2.60 15.86
N ALA A 263 -15.79 3.00 16.63
CA ALA A 263 -15.79 4.30 17.31
C ALA A 263 -14.68 4.44 18.37
N SER A 264 -14.19 3.32 18.90
CA SER A 264 -13.10 3.29 19.88
C SER A 264 -12.35 1.95 19.82
N VAL A 265 -11.04 2.00 19.97
CA VAL A 265 -10.13 0.85 20.11
C VAL A 265 -9.08 1.24 21.16
N ASN A 266 -8.65 0.30 22.00
CA ASN A 266 -7.49 0.51 22.87
C ASN A 266 -6.23 0.07 22.10
N GLY A 267 -5.16 0.87 22.15
CA GLY A 267 -3.93 0.62 21.40
C GLY A 267 -4.16 0.67 19.89
N THR A 268 -3.53 -0.27 19.20
CA THR A 268 -3.68 -0.50 17.76
C THR A 268 -4.39 -1.82 17.50
N THR A 269 -5.21 -1.85 16.45
CA THR A 269 -5.78 -3.10 15.94
C THR A 269 -5.81 -3.09 14.43
N SER A 270 -6.14 -4.21 13.82
CA SER A 270 -6.19 -4.35 12.37
C SER A 270 -7.51 -4.93 11.89
N ALA A 271 -7.77 -4.65 10.62
CA ALA A 271 -8.88 -5.20 9.87
C ALA A 271 -8.40 -5.55 8.46
N THR A 272 -8.93 -6.62 7.91
CA THR A 272 -8.62 -7.09 6.58
C THR A 272 -9.90 -7.16 5.77
N VAL A 273 -9.95 -6.36 4.70
CA VAL A 273 -11.03 -6.42 3.71
C VAL A 273 -10.57 -7.33 2.59
N THR A 274 -11.37 -8.38 2.36
CA THR A 274 -11.09 -9.42 1.38
C THR A 274 -12.16 -9.41 0.31
N LEU A 275 -11.74 -9.39 -0.96
CA LEU A 275 -12.60 -9.65 -2.10
C LEU A 275 -12.30 -11.05 -2.62
N GLN A 276 -13.28 -11.94 -2.58
CA GLN A 276 -13.21 -13.22 -3.29
C GLN A 276 -13.57 -13.01 -4.76
N LEU A 277 -12.73 -13.53 -5.65
CA LEU A 277 -12.98 -13.49 -7.08
C LEU A 277 -13.87 -14.64 -7.54
N ASN A 278 -14.62 -14.39 -8.61
CA ASN A 278 -15.33 -15.39 -9.38
C ASN A 278 -14.47 -15.74 -10.60
N THR A 279 -13.93 -16.96 -10.64
CA THR A 279 -13.05 -17.45 -11.71
C THR A 279 -13.63 -18.73 -12.30
N PRO A 280 -13.43 -18.99 -13.60
CA PRO A 280 -13.89 -20.23 -14.22
C PRO A 280 -13.03 -21.45 -13.83
N ILE A 281 -11.82 -21.22 -13.31
CA ILE A 281 -10.95 -22.28 -12.80
C ILE A 281 -11.27 -22.61 -11.32
N PRO A 282 -11.16 -23.89 -10.90
CA PRO A 282 -11.32 -24.28 -9.51
C PRO A 282 -10.29 -23.61 -8.60
N GLY A 283 -10.75 -23.06 -7.48
CA GLY A 283 -9.88 -22.44 -6.47
C GLY A 283 -10.58 -21.36 -5.67
N THR A 284 -9.88 -20.82 -4.68
CA THR A 284 -10.30 -19.61 -3.96
C THR A 284 -9.23 -18.55 -4.16
N PHE A 285 -9.57 -17.53 -4.94
CA PHE A 285 -8.70 -16.41 -5.25
C PHE A 285 -9.20 -15.18 -4.49
N LEU A 286 -8.33 -14.60 -3.67
CA LEU A 286 -8.66 -13.52 -2.76
C LEU A 286 -7.78 -12.33 -3.09
N LEU A 287 -8.36 -11.14 -3.22
CA LEU A 287 -7.64 -9.88 -3.13
C LEU A 287 -7.80 -9.34 -1.71
N VAL A 288 -6.75 -8.70 -1.20
CA VAL A 288 -6.66 -8.30 0.21
C VAL A 288 -6.29 -6.82 0.31
N SER A 289 -6.96 -6.13 1.24
CA SER A 289 -6.62 -4.79 1.69
C SER A 289 -6.49 -4.79 3.21
N ASN A 290 -5.34 -4.36 3.73
CA ASN A 290 -5.03 -4.36 5.16
C ASN A 290 -5.19 -2.97 5.76
N ILE A 291 -5.93 -2.86 6.85
CA ILE A 291 -6.25 -1.60 7.50
C ILE A 291 -5.72 -1.64 8.93
N THR A 292 -4.84 -0.71 9.25
CA THR A 292 -4.39 -0.45 10.61
C THR A 292 -5.26 0.64 11.22
N ILE A 293 -5.78 0.40 12.42
CA ILE A 293 -6.62 1.34 13.17
C ILE A 293 -5.80 1.87 14.34
N MET A 294 -5.54 3.16 14.33
CA MET A 294 -4.76 3.88 15.34
C MET A 294 -5.69 4.34 16.47
N GLY A 295 -5.95 3.46 17.44
CA GLY A 295 -6.90 3.70 18.53
C GLY A 295 -6.41 4.72 19.55
N ASP A 296 -5.19 4.53 20.06
CA ASP A 296 -4.59 5.42 21.07
C ASP A 296 -3.93 6.65 20.46
N GLY A 297 -3.57 6.61 19.18
CA GLY A 297 -3.00 7.75 18.49
C GLY A 297 -1.92 7.37 17.49
N TRP A 298 -1.31 8.40 16.92
CA TRP A 298 -0.23 8.29 15.97
C TRP A 298 0.74 9.47 16.09
N ILE A 299 1.96 9.22 15.67
CA ILE A 299 3.02 10.20 15.44
C ILE A 299 3.41 10.13 13.98
N GLU A 300 3.66 11.29 13.37
CA GLU A 300 4.31 11.43 12.08
C GLU A 300 5.65 12.13 12.29
N LEU A 301 6.75 11.53 11.83
CA LEU A 301 8.11 12.01 12.03
C LEU A 301 8.87 12.09 10.70
N SER A 302 9.59 13.18 10.51
CA SER A 302 10.55 13.39 9.42
C SER A 302 11.88 13.83 10.02
N ILE A 303 12.96 13.13 9.66
CA ILE A 303 14.34 13.51 9.96
C ILE A 303 14.98 14.09 8.70
N ASP A 304 15.69 15.20 8.81
CA ASP A 304 16.45 15.85 7.73
C ASP A 304 15.64 16.11 6.45
N GLY A 305 14.37 16.46 6.61
CA GLY A 305 13.45 16.70 5.49
C GLY A 305 13.08 15.45 4.70
N GLY A 306 13.38 14.25 5.23
CA GLY A 306 12.95 12.97 4.67
C GLY A 306 11.43 12.83 4.56
N SER A 307 10.97 11.82 3.82
CA SER A 307 9.54 11.54 3.73
C SER A 307 8.99 11.19 5.13
N PRO A 308 7.90 11.84 5.59
CA PRO A 308 7.38 11.57 6.92
C PRO A 308 6.92 10.11 7.08
N ILE A 309 7.27 9.50 8.21
CA ILE A 309 6.85 8.16 8.59
C ILE A 309 5.79 8.29 9.69
N ARG A 310 4.64 7.66 9.48
CA ARG A 310 3.55 7.62 10.46
C ARG A 310 3.52 6.28 11.18
N PHE A 311 3.53 6.31 12.51
CA PHE A 311 3.51 5.13 13.36
C PHE A 311 2.57 5.32 14.57
N PRO A 312 2.17 4.23 15.25
CA PRO A 312 1.30 4.29 16.42
C PRO A 312 1.89 5.12 17.56
N ALA A 313 1.02 5.62 18.43
CA ALA A 313 1.44 6.30 19.64
C ALA A 313 0.65 5.80 20.85
N SER A 314 1.28 5.84 22.02
CA SER A 314 0.60 5.70 23.30
C SER A 314 -0.38 6.86 23.52
N PRO A 315 -1.35 6.73 24.45
CA PRO A 315 -2.10 7.87 24.92
C PRO A 315 -1.16 8.92 25.50
N VAL A 316 -1.47 10.20 25.28
CA VAL A 316 -0.82 11.29 26.00
C VAL A 316 -1.25 11.21 27.46
N VAL A 317 -0.31 10.91 28.35
CA VAL A 317 -0.54 10.86 29.80
C VAL A 317 -0.12 12.18 30.43
N LYS A 318 -1.02 12.79 31.21
CA LYS A 318 -0.69 13.95 32.05
C LYS A 318 -0.22 13.50 33.43
N MET A 319 1.00 13.90 33.82
CA MET A 319 1.57 13.70 35.16
C MET A 319 1.94 15.04 35.77
N GLY A 320 1.09 15.57 36.67
CA GLY A 320 1.27 16.92 37.18
C GLY A 320 1.14 17.97 36.07
N THR A 321 2.22 18.72 35.79
CA THR A 321 2.29 19.69 34.68
C THR A 321 2.85 19.10 33.40
N GLN A 322 3.44 17.92 33.47
CA GLN A 322 4.11 17.26 32.35
C GLN A 322 3.12 16.40 31.56
N TYR A 323 3.29 16.35 30.26
CA TYR A 323 2.61 15.42 29.36
C TYR A 323 3.64 14.54 28.68
N ILE A 324 3.29 13.27 28.50
CA ILE A 324 4.17 12.25 27.94
C ILE A 324 3.44 11.54 26.81
N LEU A 325 4.08 11.49 25.65
CA LEU A 325 3.68 10.73 24.46
C LEU A 325 4.85 9.83 24.06
N SER A 326 4.58 8.58 23.72
CA SER A 326 5.64 7.65 23.32
C SER A 326 5.19 6.71 22.20
N ASN A 327 6.17 6.15 21.50
CA ASN A 327 6.03 4.84 20.89
C ASN A 327 7.10 3.92 21.50
N PRO A 328 6.75 3.08 22.48
CA PRO A 328 7.73 2.19 23.12
C PRO A 328 8.07 0.99 22.25
N GLU A 329 7.26 0.68 21.25
CA GLU A 329 7.54 -0.36 20.27
C GLU A 329 8.34 0.29 19.14
N ASP A 330 9.33 -0.42 18.57
CA ASP A 330 10.22 0.05 17.49
C ASP A 330 9.48 0.17 16.14
N GLU A 331 8.28 0.75 16.16
CA GLU A 331 7.42 0.89 15.01
C GLU A 331 7.72 2.25 14.38
N GLY A 332 8.06 2.24 13.09
CA GLY A 332 8.59 3.42 12.41
C GLY A 332 10.13 3.51 12.42
N GLY A 333 10.81 2.48 12.92
CA GLY A 333 12.28 2.34 12.87
C GLY A 333 13.02 2.99 14.04
N GLY A 334 12.31 3.33 15.12
CA GLY A 334 12.93 3.63 16.40
C GLY A 334 11.90 3.72 17.54
N HIS A 335 12.39 3.67 18.78
CA HIS A 335 11.60 4.00 19.97
C HIS A 335 11.47 5.51 20.12
N PHE A 336 10.24 5.99 20.32
CA PHE A 336 9.94 7.42 20.36
C PHE A 336 9.48 7.90 21.74
N LEU A 337 9.93 9.08 22.14
CA LEU A 337 9.43 9.82 23.30
C LEU A 337 9.31 11.31 22.97
N LEU A 338 8.17 11.91 23.32
CA LEU A 338 7.96 13.34 23.31
C LEU A 338 7.33 13.76 24.65
N THR A 339 7.93 14.73 25.33
CA THR A 339 7.40 15.31 26.55
C THR A 339 7.30 16.82 26.42
N TRP A 340 6.37 17.43 27.16
CA TRP A 340 6.31 18.88 27.33
C TRP A 340 5.67 19.25 28.67
N ASN A 341 5.95 20.45 29.16
CA ASN A 341 5.31 21.01 30.35
C ASN A 341 4.33 22.11 29.97
N GLY A 342 3.11 22.07 30.54
CA GLY A 342 2.12 23.12 30.33
C GLY A 342 1.01 22.76 29.33
N GLY A 343 0.13 23.72 29.07
CA GLY A 343 -1.11 23.51 28.31
C GLY A 343 -0.97 23.74 26.80
N LEU A 344 -1.97 24.40 26.23
CA LEU A 344 -1.93 24.83 24.83
C LEU A 344 -0.80 25.85 24.60
N GLY A 345 -0.24 25.86 23.39
CA GLY A 345 0.82 26.79 22.99
C GLY A 345 2.17 26.10 22.75
N SER A 346 3.20 26.92 22.66
CA SER A 346 4.56 26.51 22.28
C SER A 346 5.43 26.29 23.52
N HIS A 347 6.08 25.13 23.58
CA HIS A 347 6.99 24.73 24.66
C HIS A 347 8.37 24.47 24.07
N ALA A 348 9.36 25.28 24.46
CA ALA A 348 10.74 25.11 23.99
C ALA A 348 11.39 23.89 24.66
N PHE A 349 12.32 23.24 23.96
CA PHE A 349 13.10 22.16 24.53
C PHE A 349 14.02 22.68 25.64
N ASP A 350 14.27 21.83 26.63
CA ASP A 350 15.11 22.17 27.77
C ASP A 350 15.86 20.92 28.30
N LEU A 351 16.76 21.14 29.26
CA LEU A 351 17.62 20.09 29.82
C LEU A 351 17.10 19.56 31.16
N ASP A 352 15.97 20.05 31.67
CA ASP A 352 15.43 19.63 32.95
C ASP A 352 14.92 18.19 32.88
N ALA A 353 15.03 17.44 33.97
CA ALA A 353 14.66 16.01 34.00
C ALA A 353 13.18 15.79 33.65
N GLY A 354 12.31 16.73 34.03
CA GLY A 354 10.88 16.74 33.68
C GLY A 354 10.54 17.61 32.48
N GLY A 355 11.55 18.08 31.74
CA GLY A 355 11.45 19.09 30.68
C GLY A 355 10.67 18.71 29.43
N THR A 356 10.63 19.65 28.49
CA THR A 356 10.19 19.38 27.12
C THR A 356 11.31 18.68 26.37
N ARG A 357 11.08 17.43 25.94
CA ARG A 357 12.10 16.58 25.33
C ARG A 357 11.57 15.83 24.12
N PHE A 358 12.46 15.51 23.20
CA PHE A 358 12.24 14.58 22.10
C PHE A 358 13.39 13.57 22.07
N HIS A 359 13.06 12.28 22.06
CA HIS A 359 14.01 11.21 21.79
C HIS A 359 13.45 10.30 20.68
N PHE A 360 14.31 9.89 19.76
CA PHE A 360 14.02 8.84 18.78
C PHE A 360 15.24 7.92 18.68
N LEU A 361 15.15 6.72 19.25
CA LEU A 361 16.25 5.78 19.38
C LEU A 361 16.12 4.67 18.33
N THR A 362 17.08 4.59 17.41
CA THR A 362 17.04 3.65 16.27
C THR A 362 17.94 2.44 16.47
N GLY A 363 18.76 2.43 17.52
CA GLY A 363 19.67 1.34 17.85
C GLY A 363 20.59 1.66 19.03
N ILE A 364 21.54 0.75 19.32
CA ILE A 364 22.55 0.99 20.35
C ILE A 364 23.49 2.09 19.84
N ASN A 365 23.58 3.20 20.58
CA ASN A 365 24.35 4.39 20.20
C ASN A 365 23.88 5.08 18.91
N GLU A 366 22.68 4.75 18.44
CA GLU A 366 22.05 5.32 17.25
C GLU A 366 20.72 5.97 17.66
N GLY A 367 20.56 7.25 17.36
CA GLY A 367 19.34 7.97 17.69
C GLY A 367 19.50 9.48 17.66
N TYR A 368 18.40 10.13 17.97
CA TYR A 368 18.16 11.55 17.83
C TYR A 368 17.62 12.10 19.14
N ASN A 369 18.11 13.25 19.58
CA ASN A 369 17.75 13.87 20.85
C ASN A 369 17.56 15.38 20.71
N SER A 370 16.64 15.94 21.50
CA SER A 370 16.48 17.40 21.64
C SER A 370 17.53 18.06 22.53
N MET A 371 18.73 17.48 22.57
CA MET A 371 19.92 18.08 23.18
C MET A 371 21.14 17.72 22.34
N TYR A 372 22.13 18.60 22.31
CA TYR A 372 23.38 18.40 21.58
C TYR A 372 24.59 18.90 22.36
N ILE A 373 25.77 18.43 21.98
CA ILE A 373 27.05 18.92 22.49
C ILE A 373 27.73 19.73 21.38
N PRO A 374 27.85 21.07 21.50
CA PRO A 374 28.35 21.93 20.42
C PRO A 374 29.81 21.65 20.03
N GLY A 375 30.61 21.10 20.95
CA GLY A 375 32.02 20.85 20.72
C GLY A 375 32.67 20.09 21.88
N ALA A 376 33.90 19.63 21.66
CA ALA A 376 34.66 18.91 22.68
C ALA A 376 34.80 19.76 23.96
N ASN A 377 34.44 19.18 25.10
CA ASN A 377 34.44 19.81 26.43
C ASN A 377 33.42 20.96 26.65
N MET A 378 32.45 21.14 25.76
CA MET A 378 31.32 22.05 25.98
C MET A 378 30.20 21.34 26.74
N PRO A 379 29.45 22.04 27.61
CA PRO A 379 28.26 21.47 28.25
C PRO A 379 27.18 21.18 27.20
N PRO A 380 26.27 20.22 27.47
CA PRO A 380 25.12 19.98 26.61
C PRO A 380 24.24 21.24 26.53
N GLN A 381 23.64 21.46 25.37
CA GLN A 381 22.66 22.51 25.09
C GLN A 381 21.35 21.87 24.67
N ALA A 382 20.22 22.49 25.02
CA ALA A 382 18.93 22.09 24.47
C ALA A 382 18.88 22.46 22.98
N SER A 383 18.32 21.58 22.17
CA SER A 383 18.07 21.85 20.76
C SER A 383 17.08 23.00 20.59
N GLU A 384 17.25 23.82 19.56
CA GLU A 384 16.31 24.87 19.22
C GLU A 384 15.02 24.29 18.63
N GLY A 385 13.92 25.03 18.80
CA GLY A 385 12.60 24.64 18.32
C GLY A 385 11.61 24.50 19.46
N ASN A 386 10.48 23.84 19.19
CA ASN A 386 9.41 23.68 20.16
C ASN A 386 8.50 22.49 19.87
N VAL A 387 7.77 22.10 20.92
CA VAL A 387 6.54 21.34 20.84
C VAL A 387 5.37 22.31 20.93
N ASN A 388 4.57 22.41 19.87
CA ASN A 388 3.40 23.27 19.81
C ASN A 388 2.11 22.45 19.97
N ILE A 389 1.38 22.70 21.04
CA ILE A 389 0.15 22.00 21.40
C ILE A 389 -1.06 22.81 20.96
N ILE A 390 -1.85 22.23 20.07
CA ILE A 390 -3.04 22.88 19.50
C ILE A 390 -4.34 22.38 20.11
N LYS A 391 -4.33 21.22 20.78
CA LYS A 391 -5.51 20.64 21.41
C LYS A 391 -5.15 19.80 22.63
N LEU A 392 -5.93 19.94 23.69
CA LEU A 392 -5.93 19.11 24.91
C LEU A 392 -7.36 18.95 25.46
N SER A 393 -8.31 18.68 24.57
CA SER A 393 -9.73 18.67 24.87
C SER A 393 -10.45 17.52 24.17
N ALA A 394 -11.66 17.19 24.65
CA ALA A 394 -12.48 16.10 24.12
C ALA A 394 -11.75 14.74 24.06
N GLY A 395 -10.92 14.46 25.08
CA GLY A 395 -10.17 13.19 25.16
C GLY A 395 -9.08 13.04 24.10
N LYS A 396 -8.66 14.12 23.42
CA LYS A 396 -7.56 14.12 22.46
C LYS A 396 -6.52 15.20 22.77
N ALA A 397 -5.27 14.87 22.46
CA ALA A 397 -4.13 15.77 22.39
C ALA A 397 -3.62 15.81 20.94
N GLU A 398 -3.45 17.01 20.40
CA GLU A 398 -2.94 17.22 19.04
C GLU A 398 -1.88 18.32 19.08
N GLY A 399 -0.83 18.12 18.29
CA GLY A 399 0.30 19.05 18.25
C GLY A 399 1.26 18.77 17.12
N ALA A 400 2.28 19.61 17.04
CA ALA A 400 3.39 19.50 16.13
C ALA A 400 4.69 19.82 16.86
N PHE A 401 5.81 19.33 16.35
CA PHE A 401 7.13 19.65 16.86
C PHE A 401 8.09 19.93 15.71
N ASN A 402 9.06 20.79 15.96
CA ASN A 402 10.15 21.12 15.06
C ASN A 402 11.41 21.33 15.89
N ILE A 403 12.52 20.79 15.42
CA ILE A 403 13.78 20.72 16.15
C ILE A 403 14.92 21.00 15.18
N SER A 404 15.76 21.97 15.52
CA SER A 404 17.05 22.22 14.87
C SER A 404 18.19 21.79 15.81
N ASN A 405 19.37 21.49 15.27
CA ASN A 405 20.50 20.99 16.05
C ASN A 405 20.14 19.75 16.90
N VAL A 406 19.52 18.77 16.26
CA VAL A 406 19.21 17.48 16.88
C VAL A 406 20.53 16.75 17.16
N GLY A 407 20.73 16.33 18.41
CA GLY A 407 21.89 15.54 18.79
C GLY A 407 21.80 14.12 18.26
N VAL A 408 22.82 13.71 17.48
CA VAL A 408 22.89 12.40 16.84
C VAL A 408 23.88 11.48 17.55
N GLY A 409 23.44 10.24 17.82
CA GLY A 409 24.23 9.15 18.38
C GLY A 409 24.66 9.36 19.84
N ASP A 410 25.61 8.56 20.31
CA ASP A 410 26.14 8.59 21.68
C ASP A 410 26.89 9.89 22.05
N LYS A 411 27.33 10.64 21.03
CA LYS A 411 28.05 11.90 21.17
C LYS A 411 27.16 13.13 21.04
N PHE A 412 25.86 12.96 20.75
CA PHE A 412 24.88 14.04 20.61
C PHE A 412 25.36 15.17 19.68
N LYS A 413 25.89 14.81 18.50
CA LYS A 413 26.39 15.83 17.56
C LYS A 413 25.22 16.58 16.91
N PRO A 414 25.25 17.92 16.78
CA PRO A 414 24.17 18.72 16.19
C PRO A 414 24.18 18.63 14.66
N GLU A 415 23.89 17.46 14.12
CA GLU A 415 24.04 17.16 12.68
C GLU A 415 22.70 16.93 11.97
N ALA A 416 21.58 16.97 12.69
CA ALA A 416 20.26 16.67 12.15
C ALA A 416 19.19 17.71 12.50
N THR A 417 18.06 17.62 11.79
CA THR A 417 16.80 18.31 12.05
C THR A 417 15.68 17.28 12.18
N ALA A 418 14.67 17.59 12.99
CA ALA A 418 13.50 16.75 13.15
C ALA A 418 12.22 17.58 13.14
N GLN A 419 11.17 17.07 12.50
CA GLN A 419 9.86 17.69 12.56
C GLN A 419 8.77 16.63 12.51
N GLY A 420 7.61 16.95 13.08
CA GLY A 420 6.53 16.00 13.11
C GLY A 420 5.22 16.54 13.66
N LYS A 421 4.21 15.68 13.64
CA LYS A 421 2.85 15.94 14.12
C LYS A 421 2.36 14.73 14.89
N PHE A 422 1.39 14.94 15.76
CA PHE A 422 0.74 13.84 16.46
C PHE A 422 -0.73 14.12 16.71
N SER A 423 -1.51 13.05 16.80
CA SER A 423 -2.84 13.04 17.39
C SER A 423 -2.96 11.79 18.23
N ALA A 424 -3.23 11.96 19.51
CA ALA A 424 -3.34 10.85 20.44
C ALA A 424 -4.44 11.09 21.47
N ARG A 425 -4.95 10.00 22.02
CA ARG A 425 -5.92 10.01 23.12
C ARG A 425 -5.27 10.70 24.31
N LEU A 426 -5.99 11.65 24.90
CA LEU A 426 -5.54 12.33 26.11
C LEU A 426 -6.08 11.59 27.34
N PHE A 427 -5.16 11.15 28.18
CA PHE A 427 -5.43 10.56 29.48
C PHE A 427 -4.99 11.53 30.58
N ILE A 428 -5.98 12.05 31.31
CA ILE A 428 -5.78 12.84 32.53
C ILE A 428 -6.23 11.92 33.68
N PRO A 429 -5.29 11.44 34.52
CA PRO A 429 -5.60 10.56 35.65
C PRO A 429 -6.60 11.15 36.64
#